data_AF-A0A9W4QX60-F1
#
_entry.id   AF-A0A9W4QX60-F1
#
_cell.length_a   1.000
_cell.length_b   1.000
_cell.length_c   1.000
_cell.angle_alpha   90.00
_cell.angle_beta   90.00
_cell.angle_gamma   90.00
#
_symmetry.space_group_name_H-M   'P 1'
#
loop_
_entity.id
_entity.type
_entity.pdbx_description
1 polymer ?
#
loop_
_entity_poly.entity_id
_entity_poly.type
_entity_poly.pdbx_seq_one_letter_code
_entity_poly.pdbx_strand_id
1 'polypeptide(L)'
;MGLWSSICSVVSSACNFISSAASSIGNRLVESATRIASLGVSLAAKVTDAIRGVGVSLGIIRPEDNLEELGEKAILSEKKPEDFDSINEYINHLNNNVTFDKDRFDRLDEKELLARSSIGASITLKGINEKLDTVVTPEFMATVASQELETEEIISTIKTYKENDLKLEDYDLYLNDELTLDETTKHSSALVQAYKKLEPELSIEEIENKVMGLSN
;
A
#
# COMPACT_ATOMS: atom_id res chain seq x y z
N MET A 1 10.02 -20.69 16.67
CA MET A 1 9.86 -21.80 15.70
C MET A 1 8.45 -21.72 15.14
N GLY A 2 8.31 -21.59 13.80
CA GLY A 2 7.04 -21.85 13.10
C GLY A 2 6.14 -20.65 12.81
N LEU A 3 6.58 -19.73 11.94
CA LEU A 3 5.67 -18.85 11.16
C LEU A 3 5.89 -18.96 9.64
N TRP A 4 6.87 -19.75 9.20
CA TRP A 4 7.37 -19.73 7.81
C TRP A 4 7.26 -21.04 7.04
N SER A 5 6.59 -22.08 7.57
CA SER A 5 6.46 -23.38 6.85
C SER A 5 5.13 -23.59 6.12
N SER A 6 4.24 -22.60 6.12
CA SER A 6 2.97 -22.65 5.39
C SER A 6 2.78 -21.40 4.55
N ILE A 7 3.80 -20.98 3.79
CA ILE A 7 3.54 -20.14 2.61
C ILE A 7 2.62 -20.98 1.72
N CYS A 8 1.31 -20.72 1.81
CA CYS A 8 0.27 -21.50 1.16
C CYS A 8 0.56 -21.59 -0.35
N SER A 9 0.17 -22.71 -0.97
CA SER A 9 0.27 -22.91 -2.43
C SER A 9 -0.38 -21.77 -3.24
N VAL A 10 -1.38 -21.09 -2.66
CA VAL A 10 -2.02 -19.88 -3.20
C VAL A 10 -1.03 -18.73 -3.35
N VAL A 11 -0.27 -18.41 -2.30
CA VAL A 11 0.69 -17.28 -2.28
C VAL A 11 1.81 -17.51 -3.29
N SER A 12 2.42 -18.70 -3.28
CA SER A 12 3.49 -19.02 -4.23
C SER A 12 2.99 -19.00 -5.67
N SER A 13 1.77 -19.47 -5.92
CA SER A 13 1.17 -19.42 -7.26
C SER A 13 0.87 -17.98 -7.71
N ALA A 14 0.35 -17.13 -6.81
CA ALA A 14 0.11 -15.73 -7.10
C ALA A 14 1.42 -14.99 -7.43
N CYS A 15 2.47 -15.16 -6.63
CA CYS A 15 3.78 -14.56 -6.89
C CYS A 15 4.39 -15.01 -8.22
N ASN A 16 4.24 -16.30 -8.57
CA ASN A 16 4.67 -16.81 -9.88
C ASN A 16 3.89 -16.16 -11.03
N PHE A 17 2.58 -15.98 -10.88
CA PHE A 17 1.75 -15.29 -11.87
C PHE A 17 2.18 -13.82 -12.04
N ILE A 18 2.37 -13.09 -10.94
CA ILE A 18 2.87 -11.70 -10.96
C ILE A 18 4.22 -11.62 -11.69
N SER A 19 5.14 -12.54 -11.37
CA SER A 19 6.46 -12.59 -12.02
C SER A 19 6.37 -12.82 -13.53
N SER A 20 5.39 -13.63 -13.98
CA SER A 20 5.15 -13.84 -15.41
C SER A 20 4.59 -12.62 -16.14
N ALA A 21 3.96 -11.68 -15.41
CA ALA A 21 3.43 -10.44 -15.95
C ALA A 21 4.48 -9.30 -16.07
N ALA A 22 5.75 -9.56 -15.73
CA ALA A 22 6.80 -8.54 -15.68
C ALA A 22 6.99 -7.76 -16.98
N SER A 23 6.80 -8.40 -18.13
CA SER A 23 6.89 -7.73 -19.44
C SER A 23 5.80 -6.69 -19.66
N SER A 24 4.62 -6.86 -19.05
CA SER A 24 3.47 -5.98 -19.22
C SER A 24 3.47 -4.83 -18.21
N ILE A 25 3.82 -5.09 -16.94
CA ILE A 25 3.65 -4.10 -15.86
C ILE A 25 4.95 -3.47 -15.36
N GLY A 26 6.10 -3.95 -15.81
CA GLY A 26 7.41 -3.44 -15.40
C GLY A 26 7.94 -4.01 -14.07
N ASN A 27 9.26 -4.12 -13.95
CA ASN A 27 9.92 -4.84 -12.86
C ASN A 27 9.66 -4.23 -11.47
N ARG A 28 9.58 -2.89 -11.36
CA ARG A 28 9.34 -2.22 -10.07
C ARG A 28 7.95 -2.52 -9.52
N LEU A 29 6.94 -2.57 -10.40
CA LEU A 29 5.58 -2.92 -9.99
C LEU A 29 5.44 -4.39 -9.64
N VAL A 30 6.17 -5.28 -10.35
CA VAL A 30 6.26 -6.70 -9.98
C VAL A 30 6.82 -6.89 -8.59
N GLU A 31 7.89 -6.18 -8.24
CA GLU A 31 8.51 -6.30 -6.92
C GLU A 31 7.53 -5.91 -5.81
N SER A 32 6.90 -4.72 -5.91
CA SER A 32 5.91 -4.28 -4.93
C SER A 32 4.69 -5.20 -4.88
N ALA A 33 4.16 -5.64 -6.03
CA ALA A 33 3.03 -6.58 -6.07
C ALA A 33 3.38 -7.92 -5.43
N THR A 34 4.60 -8.43 -5.67
CA THR A 34 5.09 -9.68 -5.07
C THR A 34 5.22 -9.56 -3.56
N ARG A 35 5.73 -8.42 -3.06
CA ARG A 35 5.80 -8.13 -1.62
C ARG A 35 4.41 -8.13 -1.00
N ILE A 36 3.42 -7.47 -1.63
CA ILE A 36 2.03 -7.46 -1.16
C ILE A 36 1.44 -8.88 -1.14
N ALA A 37 1.53 -9.63 -2.25
CA ALA A 37 1.00 -10.99 -2.34
C ALA A 37 1.65 -11.95 -1.31
N SER A 38 2.93 -11.73 -1.01
CA SER A 38 3.70 -12.53 -0.04
C SER A 38 3.26 -12.35 1.40
N LEU A 39 2.48 -11.31 1.72
CA LEU A 39 1.87 -11.11 3.04
C LEU A 39 0.79 -12.17 3.37
N GLY A 40 0.37 -12.95 2.39
CA GLY A 40 -0.74 -13.90 2.53
C GLY A 40 -2.09 -13.25 2.32
N VAL A 41 -3.11 -14.05 1.95
CA VAL A 41 -4.42 -13.58 1.48
C VAL A 41 -5.05 -12.53 2.43
N SER A 42 -5.14 -12.85 3.72
CA SER A 42 -5.83 -11.99 4.70
C SER A 42 -5.16 -10.63 4.87
N LEU A 43 -3.84 -10.60 5.08
CA LEU A 43 -3.10 -9.35 5.27
C LEU A 43 -2.96 -8.57 3.96
N ALA A 44 -2.74 -9.26 2.83
CA ALA A 44 -2.70 -8.63 1.51
C ALA A 44 -4.01 -7.91 1.17
N ALA A 45 -5.17 -8.47 1.56
CA ALA A 45 -6.46 -7.82 1.40
C ALA A 45 -6.53 -6.51 2.19
N LYS A 46 -6.18 -6.53 3.49
CA LYS A 46 -6.13 -5.30 4.33
C LYS A 46 -5.19 -4.24 3.76
N VAL A 47 -4.01 -4.66 3.29
CA VAL A 47 -3.04 -3.75 2.65
C VAL A 47 -3.58 -3.15 1.38
N THR A 48 -4.22 -3.97 0.54
CA THR A 48 -4.86 -3.52 -0.70
C THR A 48 -5.96 -2.50 -0.40
N ASP A 49 -6.78 -2.73 0.64
CA ASP A 49 -7.83 -1.81 1.06
C ASP A 49 -7.27 -0.50 1.61
N ALA A 50 -6.22 -0.53 2.43
CA ALA A 50 -5.54 0.67 2.92
C ALA A 50 -4.92 1.49 1.78
N ILE A 51 -4.24 0.82 0.83
CA ILE A 51 -3.70 1.46 -0.38
C ILE A 51 -4.82 2.08 -1.21
N ARG A 52 -5.95 1.38 -1.36
CA ARG A 52 -7.12 1.91 -2.07
C ARG A 52 -7.68 3.15 -1.37
N GLY A 53 -7.86 3.11 -0.06
CA GLY A 53 -8.35 4.25 0.74
C GLY A 53 -7.50 5.50 0.54
N VAL A 54 -6.19 5.36 0.72
CA VAL A 54 -5.22 6.44 0.48
C VAL A 54 -5.24 6.89 -0.98
N GLY A 55 -5.28 5.95 -1.93
CA GLY A 55 -5.35 6.22 -3.36
C GLY A 55 -6.57 7.06 -3.76
N VAL A 56 -7.74 6.74 -3.21
CA VAL A 56 -8.98 7.50 -3.42
C VAL A 56 -8.90 8.87 -2.77
N SER A 57 -8.47 8.96 -1.52
CA SER A 57 -8.37 10.22 -0.77
C SER A 57 -7.41 11.23 -1.44
N LEU A 58 -6.33 10.73 -2.06
CA LEU A 58 -5.37 11.54 -2.80
C LEU A 58 -5.75 11.80 -4.27
N GLY A 59 -6.85 11.22 -4.75
CA GLY A 59 -7.34 11.38 -6.13
C GLY A 59 -6.48 10.68 -7.19
N ILE A 60 -5.81 9.58 -6.82
CA ILE A 60 -5.00 8.75 -7.72
C ILE A 60 -5.89 7.78 -8.50
N ILE A 61 -6.86 7.20 -7.80
CA ILE A 61 -7.91 6.33 -8.35
C ILE A 61 -9.28 6.86 -7.94
N ARG A 62 -10.33 6.42 -8.63
CA ARG A 62 -11.71 6.79 -8.32
C ARG A 62 -12.30 5.85 -7.26
N PRO A 63 -13.31 6.29 -6.49
CA PRO A 63 -13.98 5.44 -5.51
C PRO A 63 -14.53 4.13 -6.08
N GLU A 64 -15.00 4.15 -7.33
CA GLU A 64 -15.54 2.99 -8.05
C GLU A 64 -14.46 2.09 -8.68
N ASP A 65 -13.19 2.50 -8.70
CA ASP A 65 -12.13 1.68 -9.27
C ASP A 65 -11.86 0.48 -8.35
N ASN A 66 -11.85 -0.71 -8.96
CA ASN A 66 -11.47 -1.97 -8.33
C ASN A 66 -9.99 -2.27 -8.66
N LEU A 67 -9.18 -2.57 -7.65
CA LEU A 67 -7.75 -2.85 -7.82
C LEU A 67 -7.47 -4.18 -8.55
N GLU A 68 -8.32 -5.19 -8.41
CA GLU A 68 -8.23 -6.44 -9.20
C GLU A 68 -8.49 -6.15 -10.69
N GLU A 69 -9.49 -5.34 -11.01
CA GLU A 69 -9.75 -4.93 -12.40
C GLU A 69 -8.60 -4.08 -12.96
N LEU A 70 -8.04 -3.17 -12.15
CA LEU A 70 -6.87 -2.37 -12.53
C LEU A 70 -5.67 -3.28 -12.82
N GLY A 71 -5.47 -4.33 -12.01
CA GLY A 71 -4.46 -5.35 -12.24
C GLY A 71 -4.68 -6.16 -13.51
N GLU A 72 -5.90 -6.61 -13.79
CA GLU A 72 -6.24 -7.32 -15.05
C GLU A 72 -5.98 -6.44 -16.28
N LYS A 73 -6.41 -5.17 -16.24
CA LYS A 73 -6.13 -4.21 -17.30
C LYS A 73 -4.63 -4.02 -17.49
N ALA A 74 -3.85 -3.94 -16.41
CA ALA A 74 -2.41 -3.80 -16.49
C ALA A 74 -1.73 -5.03 -17.15
N ILE A 75 -2.20 -6.24 -16.84
CA ILE A 75 -1.69 -7.48 -17.44
C ILE A 75 -1.98 -7.53 -18.95
N LEU A 76 -3.18 -7.09 -19.35
CA LEU A 76 -3.64 -7.10 -20.75
C LEU A 76 -3.15 -5.92 -21.58
N SER A 77 -2.63 -4.88 -20.94
CA SER A 77 -2.12 -3.70 -21.62
C SER A 77 -0.84 -4.03 -22.39
N GLU A 78 -0.76 -3.55 -23.64
CA GLU A 78 0.48 -3.57 -24.42
C GLU A 78 1.46 -2.46 -24.00
N LYS A 79 0.97 -1.48 -23.23
CA LYS A 79 1.77 -0.39 -22.66
C LYS A 79 2.05 -0.66 -21.20
N LYS A 80 3.25 -0.28 -20.77
CA LYS A 80 3.72 -0.35 -19.38
C LYS A 80 3.79 1.04 -18.76
N PRO A 81 3.91 1.15 -17.42
CA PRO A 81 4.02 2.45 -16.75
C PRO A 81 5.16 3.33 -17.27
N GLU A 82 6.26 2.73 -17.73
CA GLU A 82 7.42 3.45 -18.26
C GLU A 82 7.17 4.11 -19.63
N ASP A 83 6.04 3.82 -20.28
CA ASP A 83 5.64 4.47 -21.53
C ASP A 83 4.88 5.80 -21.31
N PHE A 84 4.79 6.26 -20.07
CA PHE A 84 4.05 7.45 -19.65
C PHE A 84 4.90 8.34 -18.73
N ASP A 85 4.58 9.64 -18.68
CA ASP A 85 5.34 10.61 -17.88
C ASP A 85 4.97 10.53 -16.38
N SER A 86 3.77 10.03 -16.07
CA SER A 86 3.32 9.78 -14.70
C SER A 86 2.48 8.52 -14.60
N ILE A 87 2.42 7.94 -13.40
CA ILE A 87 1.59 6.77 -13.16
C ILE A 87 0.09 7.07 -13.31
N ASN A 88 -0.34 8.31 -13.09
CA ASN A 88 -1.73 8.72 -13.29
C ASN A 88 -2.12 8.68 -14.78
N GLU A 89 -1.22 9.02 -15.70
CA GLU A 89 -1.47 8.86 -17.12
C GLU A 89 -1.61 7.38 -17.51
N TYR A 90 -0.79 6.52 -16.92
CA TYR A 90 -0.92 5.07 -17.10
C TYR A 90 -2.25 4.54 -16.57
N ILE A 91 -2.65 4.91 -15.35
CA ILE A 91 -3.96 4.54 -14.77
C ILE A 91 -5.11 5.02 -15.67
N ASN A 92 -5.02 6.24 -16.19
CA ASN A 92 -6.01 6.77 -17.12
C ASN A 92 -6.08 5.94 -18.42
N HIS A 93 -4.94 5.54 -18.99
CA HIS A 93 -4.91 4.63 -20.14
C HIS A 93 -5.55 3.29 -19.80
N LEU A 94 -5.20 2.67 -18.67
CA LEU A 94 -5.80 1.40 -18.24
C LEU A 94 -7.33 1.50 -18.14
N ASN A 95 -7.84 2.57 -17.54
CA ASN A 95 -9.27 2.76 -17.32
C ASN A 95 -10.06 3.06 -18.59
N ASN A 96 -9.47 3.77 -19.55
CA ASN A 96 -10.20 4.26 -20.73
C ASN A 96 -9.91 3.48 -22.01
N ASN A 97 -8.78 2.77 -22.09
CA ASN A 97 -8.29 2.15 -23.32
C ASN A 97 -8.13 0.64 -23.24
N VAL A 98 -8.14 0.06 -22.04
CA VAL A 98 -7.99 -1.40 -21.87
C VAL A 98 -9.30 -2.02 -21.42
N THR A 99 -9.82 -2.91 -22.26
CA THR A 99 -11.02 -3.71 -21.98
C THR A 99 -10.62 -5.14 -21.62
N PHE A 100 -11.43 -5.80 -20.79
CA PHE A 100 -11.24 -7.20 -20.44
C PHE A 100 -12.58 -7.95 -20.47
N ASP A 101 -12.50 -9.28 -20.58
CA ASP A 101 -13.67 -10.16 -20.53
C ASP A 101 -14.13 -10.29 -19.08
N LYS A 102 -15.24 -9.63 -18.75
CA LYS A 102 -15.83 -9.63 -17.40
C LYS A 102 -16.30 -11.02 -16.98
N ASP A 103 -16.92 -11.78 -17.88
CA ASP A 103 -17.42 -13.12 -17.56
C ASP A 103 -16.26 -14.07 -17.22
N ARG A 104 -15.12 -13.92 -17.89
CA ARG A 104 -13.89 -14.65 -17.53
C ARG A 104 -13.34 -14.17 -16.19
N PHE A 105 -13.28 -12.87 -15.99
CA PHE A 105 -12.74 -12.26 -14.77
C PHE A 105 -13.51 -12.68 -13.51
N ASP A 106 -14.84 -12.70 -13.57
CA ASP A 106 -15.70 -13.11 -12.46
C ASP A 106 -15.57 -14.59 -12.09
N ARG A 107 -14.89 -15.39 -12.91
CA ARG A 107 -14.61 -16.82 -12.69
C ARG A 107 -13.18 -17.10 -12.22
N LEU A 108 -12.36 -16.07 -12.03
CA LEU A 108 -11.00 -16.23 -11.54
C LEU A 108 -10.98 -16.81 -10.13
N ASP A 109 -9.97 -17.63 -9.86
CA ASP A 109 -9.78 -18.18 -8.52
C ASP A 109 -9.05 -17.20 -7.58
N GLU A 110 -8.97 -17.55 -6.30
CA GLU A 110 -8.43 -16.69 -5.25
C GLU A 110 -6.96 -16.29 -5.49
N LYS A 111 -6.11 -17.18 -6.02
CA LYS A 111 -4.71 -16.83 -6.32
C LYS A 111 -4.62 -15.86 -7.50
N GLU A 112 -5.52 -16.01 -8.48
CA GLU A 112 -5.59 -15.14 -9.65
C GLU A 112 -6.09 -13.75 -9.28
N LEU A 113 -7.06 -13.67 -8.37
CA LEU A 113 -7.55 -12.41 -7.79
C LEU A 113 -6.50 -11.76 -6.91
N LEU A 114 -5.85 -12.51 -6.00
CA LEU A 114 -4.75 -12.01 -5.16
C LEU A 114 -3.61 -11.41 -5.99
N ALA A 115 -3.22 -12.08 -7.08
CA ALA A 115 -2.18 -11.56 -7.94
C ALA A 115 -2.57 -10.23 -8.59
N ARG A 116 -3.82 -10.13 -9.08
CA ARG A 116 -4.34 -8.93 -9.73
C ARG A 116 -4.54 -7.78 -8.76
N SER A 117 -5.13 -8.04 -7.59
CA SER A 117 -5.29 -7.03 -6.54
C SER A 117 -3.93 -6.48 -6.12
N SER A 118 -2.92 -7.34 -5.96
CA SER A 118 -1.55 -6.93 -5.61
C SER A 118 -0.90 -6.08 -6.70
N ILE A 119 -1.17 -6.37 -7.99
CA ILE A 119 -0.71 -5.54 -9.11
C ILE A 119 -1.44 -4.19 -9.12
N GLY A 120 -2.76 -4.15 -8.96
CA GLY A 120 -3.51 -2.89 -8.87
C GLY A 120 -3.09 -2.04 -7.68
N ALA A 121 -2.82 -2.68 -6.54
CA ALA A 121 -2.28 -2.04 -5.35
C ALA A 121 -0.88 -1.49 -5.60
N SER A 122 0.01 -2.20 -6.29
CA SER A 122 1.35 -1.70 -6.60
C SER A 122 1.34 -0.49 -7.55
N ILE A 123 0.45 -0.49 -8.54
CA ILE A 123 0.19 0.67 -9.42
C ILE A 123 -0.27 1.86 -8.60
N THR A 124 -1.26 1.65 -7.73
CA THR A 124 -1.83 2.72 -6.89
C THR A 124 -0.79 3.25 -5.89
N LEU A 125 0.00 2.38 -5.28
CA LEU A 125 1.09 2.75 -4.37
C LEU A 125 2.15 3.60 -5.06
N LYS A 126 2.49 3.29 -6.33
CA LYS A 126 3.37 4.16 -7.12
C LYS A 126 2.76 5.55 -7.31
N GLY A 127 1.45 5.65 -7.53
CA GLY A 127 0.70 6.92 -7.52
C GLY A 127 0.79 7.68 -6.20
N ILE A 128 0.69 6.97 -5.07
CA ILE A 128 0.82 7.56 -3.74
C ILE A 128 2.23 8.15 -3.58
N ASN A 129 3.25 7.41 -3.99
CA ASN A 129 4.64 7.84 -3.91
C ASN A 129 4.92 9.08 -4.76
N GLU A 130 4.43 9.12 -6.00
CA GLU A 130 4.55 10.29 -6.88
C GLU A 130 3.79 11.50 -6.30
N LYS A 131 2.59 11.30 -5.74
CA LYS A 131 1.74 12.37 -5.23
C LYS A 131 2.26 12.99 -3.93
N LEU A 132 2.75 12.15 -3.02
CA LEU A 132 3.30 12.59 -1.73
C LEU A 132 4.79 12.91 -1.82
N ASP A 133 5.43 12.58 -2.94
CA ASP A 133 6.86 12.77 -3.17
C ASP A 133 7.68 12.17 -2.01
N THR A 134 7.38 10.91 -1.71
CA THR A 134 8.02 10.09 -0.67
C THR A 134 7.90 8.62 -1.02
N VAL A 135 8.74 7.78 -0.44
CA VAL A 135 8.73 6.34 -0.68
C VAL A 135 7.88 5.64 0.39
N VAL A 136 6.61 5.41 0.08
CA VAL A 136 5.72 4.52 0.84
C VAL A 136 5.92 3.10 0.32
N THR A 137 6.22 2.18 1.24
CA THR A 137 6.53 0.78 0.91
C THR A 137 5.34 -0.14 1.23
N PRO A 138 5.25 -1.32 0.59
CA PRO A 138 4.29 -2.36 0.98
C PRO A 138 4.37 -2.73 2.46
N GLU A 139 5.58 -2.73 3.03
CA GLU A 139 5.83 -3.08 4.43
C GLU A 139 5.24 -2.04 5.37
N PHE A 140 5.45 -0.74 5.13
CA PHE A 140 4.79 0.32 5.89
C PHE A 140 3.27 0.19 5.80
N MET A 141 2.73 -0.06 4.60
CA MET A 141 1.30 -0.26 4.41
C MET A 141 0.78 -1.49 5.17
N ALA A 142 1.58 -2.55 5.28
CA ALA A 142 1.26 -3.73 6.08
C ALA A 142 1.19 -3.44 7.58
N THR A 143 2.11 -2.64 8.10
CA THR A 143 2.10 -2.22 9.51
C THR A 143 0.85 -1.40 9.82
N VAL A 144 0.57 -0.33 9.06
CA VAL A 144 -0.62 0.51 9.33
C VAL A 144 -1.95 -0.20 9.06
N ALA A 145 -2.00 -1.12 8.09
CA ALA A 145 -3.19 -1.93 7.83
C ALA A 145 -3.44 -2.97 8.93
N SER A 146 -2.38 -3.47 9.58
CA SER A 146 -2.50 -4.39 10.72
C SER A 146 -2.99 -3.68 11.98
N GLN A 147 -2.66 -2.39 12.13
CA GLN A 147 -3.18 -1.51 13.17
C GLN A 147 -4.60 -0.99 12.90
N GLU A 148 -5.15 -1.26 11.71
CA GLU A 148 -6.47 -0.78 11.27
C GLU A 148 -6.61 0.74 11.34
N LEU A 149 -5.53 1.47 11.00
CA LEU A 149 -5.55 2.93 10.96
C LEU A 149 -6.48 3.45 9.86
N GLU A 150 -7.13 4.57 10.16
CA GLU A 150 -7.98 5.27 9.20
C GLU A 150 -7.12 5.93 8.10
N THR A 151 -7.74 6.18 6.94
CA THR A 151 -7.04 6.70 5.76
C THR A 151 -6.36 8.05 6.04
N GLU A 152 -7.03 8.94 6.78
CA GLU A 152 -6.51 10.25 7.16
C GLU A 152 -5.32 10.15 8.12
N GLU A 153 -5.32 9.18 9.03
CA GLU A 153 -4.22 8.89 9.96
C GLU A 153 -2.98 8.42 9.20
N ILE A 154 -3.15 7.52 8.23
CA ILE A 154 -2.08 7.05 7.35
C ILE A 154 -1.48 8.23 6.58
N ILE A 155 -2.31 9.06 5.93
CA ILE A 155 -1.84 10.21 5.15
C ILE A 155 -1.14 11.25 6.03
N SER A 156 -1.68 11.55 7.21
CA SER A 156 -1.08 12.52 8.15
C SER A 156 0.27 12.03 8.67
N THR A 157 0.37 10.72 8.97
CA THR A 157 1.62 10.08 9.37
C THR A 157 2.67 10.19 8.27
N ILE A 158 2.32 9.81 7.03
CA ILE A 158 3.25 9.90 5.88
C ILE A 158 3.76 11.33 5.67
N LYS A 159 2.86 12.31 5.66
CA LYS A 159 3.22 13.72 5.46
C LYS A 159 4.09 14.25 6.59
N THR A 160 3.74 13.94 7.84
CA THR A 160 4.48 14.45 9.00
C THR A 160 5.84 13.79 9.12
N TYR A 161 5.99 12.51 8.77
CA TYR A 161 7.30 11.85 8.69
C TYR A 161 8.18 12.53 7.64
N LYS A 162 7.63 12.79 6.45
CA LYS A 162 8.34 13.53 5.40
C LYS A 162 8.76 14.94 5.85
N GLU A 163 7.86 15.70 6.48
CA GLU A 163 8.14 17.06 6.97
C GLU A 163 9.26 17.09 8.01
N ASN A 164 9.42 16.01 8.79
CA ASN A 164 10.42 15.89 9.84
C ASN A 164 11.67 15.10 9.41
N ASP A 165 11.83 14.79 8.11
CA ASP A 165 12.93 13.99 7.56
C ASP A 165 13.08 12.60 8.23
N LEU A 166 11.95 12.01 8.64
CA LEU A 166 11.87 10.67 9.22
C LEU A 166 11.58 9.63 8.14
N LYS A 167 12.16 8.44 8.30
CA LYS A 167 11.93 7.32 7.39
C LYS A 167 10.69 6.55 7.83
N LEU A 168 9.83 6.22 6.86
CA LEU A 168 8.65 5.38 7.10
C LEU A 168 9.04 3.94 7.47
N GLU A 169 10.22 3.48 7.05
CA GLU A 169 10.77 2.16 7.42
C GLU A 169 11.02 2.04 8.93
N ASP A 170 11.33 3.16 9.60
CA ASP A 170 11.59 3.19 11.04
C ASP A 170 10.29 3.21 11.86
N TYR A 171 9.11 3.35 11.22
CA TYR A 171 7.81 3.30 11.91
C TYR A 171 7.59 1.96 12.61
N ASP A 172 7.86 0.83 11.94
CA ASP A 172 7.72 -0.50 12.55
C ASP A 172 8.69 -0.70 13.73
N LEU A 173 9.92 -0.20 13.59
CA LEU A 173 10.92 -0.23 14.67
C LEU A 173 10.47 0.60 15.88
N TYR A 174 9.84 1.75 15.64
CA TYR A 174 9.26 2.58 16.69
C TYR A 174 8.16 1.84 17.46
N LEU A 175 7.25 1.16 16.76
CA LEU A 175 6.15 0.42 17.39
C LEU A 175 6.61 -0.77 18.23
N ASN A 176 7.77 -1.35 17.89
CA ASN A 176 8.34 -2.51 18.56
C ASN A 176 9.41 -2.15 19.61
N ASP A 177 9.56 -0.87 19.96
CA ASP A 177 10.58 -0.36 20.90
C ASP A 177 12.03 -0.74 20.51
N GLU A 178 12.31 -0.87 19.21
CA GLU A 178 13.63 -1.27 18.68
C GLU A 178 14.53 -0.07 18.34
N LEU A 179 14.01 1.15 18.47
CA LEU A 179 14.76 2.39 18.24
C LEU A 179 15.56 2.83 19.46
N THR A 180 16.55 3.69 19.23
CA THR A 180 17.24 4.39 20.33
C THR A 180 16.31 5.41 20.97
N LEU A 181 16.53 5.78 22.25
CA LEU A 181 15.69 6.77 22.95
C LEU A 181 15.54 8.10 22.20
N ASP A 182 16.59 8.57 21.53
CA ASP A 182 16.57 9.80 20.72
C ASP A 182 15.63 9.63 19.52
N GLU A 183 15.75 8.51 18.80
CA GLU A 183 14.89 8.19 17.67
C GLU A 183 13.44 7.96 18.11
N THR A 184 13.20 7.18 19.18
CA THR A 184 11.86 6.99 19.76
C THR A 184 11.20 8.34 20.08
N THR A 185 11.95 9.29 20.62
CA THR A 185 11.42 10.63 20.95
C THR A 185 11.05 11.41 19.68
N LYS A 186 11.87 11.35 18.62
CA LYS A 186 11.57 12.00 17.33
C LYS A 186 10.32 11.43 16.69
N HIS A 187 10.24 10.09 16.61
CA HIS A 187 9.10 9.38 16.03
C HIS A 187 7.81 9.64 16.81
N SER A 188 7.86 9.55 18.14
CA SER A 188 6.71 9.86 19.00
C SER A 188 6.24 11.31 18.81
N SER A 189 7.18 12.27 18.81
CA SER A 189 6.85 13.69 18.63
C SER A 189 6.20 13.97 17.27
N ALA A 190 6.71 13.33 16.21
CA ALA A 190 6.14 13.45 14.87
C ALA A 190 4.73 12.85 14.79
N LEU A 191 4.48 11.71 15.44
CA LEU A 191 3.14 11.12 15.52
C LEU A 191 2.18 12.00 16.32
N VAL A 192 2.61 12.53 17.47
CA VAL A 192 1.80 13.49 18.25
C VAL A 192 1.43 14.70 17.39
N GLN A 193 2.38 15.23 16.61
CA GLN A 193 2.12 16.31 15.66
C GLN A 193 1.11 15.89 14.58
N ALA A 194 1.25 14.70 14.00
CA ALA A 194 0.36 14.18 12.95
C ALA A 194 -1.08 14.05 13.45
N TYR A 195 -1.27 13.43 14.62
CA TYR A 195 -2.58 13.24 15.24
C TYR A 195 -3.17 14.57 15.72
N LYS A 196 -2.34 15.48 16.26
CA LYS A 196 -2.82 16.80 16.68
C LYS A 196 -3.33 17.66 15.51
N LYS A 197 -2.77 17.48 14.31
CA LYS A 197 -3.27 18.13 13.08
C LYS A 197 -4.63 17.58 12.65
N LEU A 198 -4.89 16.28 12.87
CA LEU A 198 -6.14 15.61 12.52
C LEU A 198 -7.25 15.93 13.52
N GLU A 199 -6.90 15.94 14.80
CA GLU A 199 -7.84 16.09 15.92
C GLU A 199 -7.43 17.29 16.80
N PRO A 200 -7.54 18.52 16.28
CA PRO A 200 -7.12 19.73 16.99
C PRO A 200 -7.90 19.98 18.28
N GLU A 201 -9.07 19.38 18.44
CA GLU A 201 -9.93 19.46 19.63
C GLU A 201 -9.45 18.61 20.81
N LEU A 202 -8.71 17.52 20.58
CA LEU A 202 -8.20 16.69 21.67
C LEU A 202 -7.05 17.39 22.41
N SER A 203 -6.94 17.15 23.71
CA SER A 203 -5.80 17.61 24.50
C SER A 203 -4.50 16.92 24.05
N ILE A 204 -3.36 17.53 24.38
CA ILE A 204 -2.06 16.92 24.09
C ILE A 204 -1.93 15.56 24.79
N GLU A 205 -2.40 15.44 26.03
CA GLU A 205 -2.37 14.19 26.79
C GLU A 205 -3.21 13.08 26.14
N GLU A 206 -4.39 13.40 25.59
CA GLU A 206 -5.21 12.42 24.84
C GLU A 206 -4.50 11.95 23.56
N ILE A 207 -3.84 12.86 22.84
CA ILE A 207 -3.07 12.54 21.64
C ILE A 207 -1.84 11.69 21.98
N GLU A 208 -1.09 12.05 23.03
CA GLU A 208 0.03 11.26 23.52
C GLU A 208 -0.40 9.85 23.91
N ASN A 209 -1.54 9.71 24.59
CA ASN A 209 -2.12 8.41 24.92
C ASN A 209 -2.50 7.60 23.67
N LYS A 210 -3.06 8.23 22.64
CA LYS A 210 -3.32 7.56 21.35
C LYS A 210 -2.02 7.05 20.71
N VAL A 211 -0.99 7.91 20.64
CA VAL A 211 0.32 7.56 20.05
C VAL A 211 1.00 6.44 20.84
N MET A 212 0.98 6.49 22.17
CA MET A 212 1.50 5.40 23.02
C MET A 212 0.72 4.10 22.82
N GLY A 213 -0.58 4.17 22.52
CA GLY A 213 -1.41 3.00 22.21
C GLY A 213 -1.14 2.38 20.83
N LEU A 214 -0.33 3.01 19.98
CA LEU A 214 0.10 2.42 18.71
C LEU A 214 1.21 1.38 18.91
N SER A 215 2.12 1.62 19.87
CA SER A 215 3.23 0.73 20.21
C SER A 215 2.74 -0.53 20.95
N ASN A 216 3.39 -1.67 20.68
CA ASN A 216 3.00 -2.99 21.20
C ASN A 216 3.53 -3.31 22.59
#